data_AF-A0A0P8W6D0-F1
#
_entry.id   AF-A0A0P8W6D0-F1
#
_cell.length_a   1.000
_cell.length_b   1.000
_cell.length_c   1.000
_cell.angle_alpha   90.00
_cell.angle_beta   90.00
_cell.angle_gamma   90.00
#
_symmetry.space_group_name_H-M   'P 1'
#
loop_
_entity.id
_entity.type
_entity.pdbx_description
1 polymer ?
#
loop_
_entity_poly.entity_id
_entity_poly.type
_entity_poly.pdbx_seq_one_letter_code
_entity_poly.pdbx_strand_id
1 'polypeptide(L)'
;MKRIIYITISVLTLIAVLSSCSFKNTVNTASLNASGENKEKNPNISIQSPMTLSNNDMFPIVGQHQYLRLKMVEGKYYEDWNPGAFIGTIWEGYFIIELADESGNTIAQADLSKLYNEPLIFNSSFQVQFDDYNNDGNIDFTIGQYASSNGRNYKLFTLGKDGKIEELPVKGYSSLFISNTTGYYSTKLTKVDNSTFKIEYYDNSEGKSFEDTFKWGSKEFIKVESHELPK
;
A
#
# COMPACT_ATOMS: atom_id res chain seq x y z
N MET A 1 57.83 -44.16 -20.88
CA MET A 1 56.63 -43.39 -20.49
C MET A 1 56.92 -42.66 -19.19
N LYS A 2 56.50 -41.39 -19.13
CA LYS A 2 56.84 -40.30 -18.18
C LYS A 2 56.51 -40.69 -16.72
N ARG A 3 57.43 -40.60 -15.74
CA ARG A 3 57.81 -39.45 -14.86
C ARG A 3 56.61 -38.80 -14.14
N ILE A 4 56.58 -38.41 -12.86
CA ILE A 4 57.47 -38.39 -11.67
C ILE A 4 56.53 -38.02 -10.49
N ILE A 5 56.73 -38.59 -9.30
CA ILE A 5 56.18 -38.09 -8.01
C ILE A 5 57.17 -37.05 -7.46
N TYR A 6 56.73 -35.92 -6.88
CA TYR A 6 57.18 -35.44 -5.56
C TYR A 6 56.39 -34.19 -5.09
N ILE A 7 56.11 -34.23 -3.80
CA ILE A 7 55.37 -33.32 -2.93
C ILE A 7 56.28 -32.16 -2.51
N THR A 8 55.74 -30.93 -2.44
CA THR A 8 56.30 -29.88 -1.58
C THR A 8 55.21 -29.04 -0.91
N ILE A 9 55.35 -28.96 0.41
CA ILE A 9 54.63 -28.17 1.42
C ILE A 9 55.40 -26.86 1.65
N SER A 10 54.73 -25.73 1.88
CA SER A 10 55.13 -24.58 2.75
C SER A 10 54.01 -23.51 2.67
N VAL A 11 53.17 -23.24 3.68
CA VAL A 11 53.35 -22.77 5.09
C VAL A 11 53.65 -21.27 5.20
N LEU A 12 52.61 -20.56 5.69
CA LEU A 12 52.55 -19.37 6.57
C LEU A 12 53.51 -18.18 6.36
N THR A 13 52.95 -16.96 6.42
CA THR A 13 52.92 -16.18 7.69
C THR A 13 52.09 -14.89 7.60
N LEU A 14 51.53 -14.56 8.77
CA LEU A 14 50.59 -13.52 9.18
C LEU A 14 51.38 -12.45 9.95
N ILE A 15 51.19 -11.15 9.69
CA ILE A 15 51.48 -10.10 10.69
C ILE A 15 50.42 -8.99 10.60
N ALA A 16 49.62 -8.91 11.67
CA ALA A 16 48.80 -7.78 12.05
C ALA A 16 49.66 -6.73 12.75
N VAL A 17 49.42 -5.44 12.48
CA VAL A 17 49.91 -4.34 13.33
C VAL A 17 48.71 -3.53 13.78
N LEU A 18 48.21 -3.86 14.97
CA LEU A 18 47.48 -2.95 15.83
C LEU A 18 48.52 -2.11 16.58
N SER A 19 48.50 -0.79 16.40
CA SER A 19 49.12 0.14 17.34
C SER A 19 48.02 0.91 18.03
N SER A 20 47.86 0.60 19.32
CA SER A 20 47.04 1.29 20.29
C SER A 20 47.83 2.47 20.89
N CYS A 21 47.06 3.35 21.54
CA CYS A 21 47.46 4.43 22.47
C CYS A 21 47.95 5.77 21.87
N SER A 22 47.13 6.81 22.00
CA SER A 22 47.23 7.67 23.20
C SER A 22 46.05 8.63 23.28
N PHE A 23 45.20 8.45 24.29
CA PHE A 23 44.25 9.44 24.77
C PHE A 23 45.02 10.55 25.50
N LYS A 24 44.89 11.79 25.04
CA LYS A 24 45.08 12.98 25.89
C LYS A 24 43.85 13.86 25.79
N ASN A 25 43.00 13.76 26.81
CA ASN A 25 42.03 14.79 27.12
C ASN A 25 42.78 16.07 27.44
N THR A 26 42.53 17.12 26.66
CA THR A 26 42.77 18.49 27.10
C THR A 26 41.50 19.26 26.83
N VAL A 27 40.72 19.42 27.88
CA VAL A 27 39.61 20.36 27.96
C VAL A 27 40.23 21.74 27.85
N ASN A 28 39.98 22.43 26.75
CA ASN A 28 40.10 23.88 26.67
C ASN A 28 38.72 24.43 26.34
N THR A 29 38.02 24.82 27.40
CA THR A 29 36.82 25.65 27.36
C THR A 29 37.26 27.05 26.93
N ALA A 30 37.07 27.37 25.66
CA ALA A 30 37.07 28.75 25.17
C ALA A 30 35.84 28.91 24.29
N SER A 31 34.93 29.76 24.74
CA SER A 31 33.67 30.08 24.08
C SER A 31 33.93 30.65 22.69
N LEU A 32 33.37 30.01 21.68
CA LEU A 32 33.01 30.66 20.42
C LEU A 32 31.53 30.41 20.21
N ASN A 33 30.77 31.49 20.37
CA ASN A 33 29.39 31.61 19.93
C ASN A 33 29.36 31.39 18.42
N ALA A 34 29.23 30.13 18.01
CA ALA A 34 28.67 29.79 16.72
C ALA A 34 27.20 29.49 16.99
N SER A 35 26.32 30.41 16.57
CA SER A 35 24.94 30.07 16.27
C SER A 35 24.97 29.00 15.18
N GLY A 36 25.09 27.75 15.61
CA GLY A 36 24.91 26.60 14.75
C GLY A 36 23.47 26.62 14.30
N GLU A 37 23.22 27.13 13.10
CA GLU A 37 22.13 26.63 12.30
C GLU A 37 22.27 25.11 12.32
N ASN A 38 21.41 24.44 13.09
CA ASN A 38 21.14 23.02 12.91
C ASN A 38 20.54 22.90 11.51
N LYS A 39 21.38 22.87 10.49
CA LYS A 39 21.04 22.30 9.21
C LYS A 39 20.86 20.82 9.51
N GLU A 40 19.62 20.44 9.84
CA GLU A 40 19.21 19.05 9.89
C GLU A 40 19.75 18.39 8.63
N LYS A 41 20.70 17.48 8.85
CA LYS A 41 21.36 16.78 7.76
C LYS A 41 20.32 15.82 7.22
N ASN A 42 19.71 16.18 6.09
CA ASN A 42 18.75 15.31 5.41
C ASN A 42 19.36 13.90 5.31
N PRO A 43 18.63 12.85 5.73
CA PRO A 43 19.14 11.50 5.67
C PRO A 43 19.47 11.12 4.22
N ASN A 44 20.63 10.51 3.99
CA ASN A 44 21.08 10.08 2.67
C ASN A 44 20.39 8.77 2.24
N ILE A 45 19.08 8.83 1.99
CA ILE A 45 18.30 7.71 1.46
C ILE A 45 18.22 7.85 -0.07
N SER A 46 18.45 6.74 -0.78
CA SER A 46 18.27 6.67 -2.25
C SER A 46 17.15 5.69 -2.58
N ILE A 47 16.20 6.13 -3.41
CA ILE A 47 15.11 5.31 -3.92
C ILE A 47 15.48 4.84 -5.33
N GLN A 48 15.58 3.54 -5.52
CA GLN A 48 16.01 2.94 -6.80
C GLN A 48 14.87 2.46 -7.68
N SER A 49 13.66 2.33 -7.12
CA SER A 49 12.47 1.87 -7.83
C SER A 49 11.18 2.34 -7.13
N PRO A 50 10.02 2.29 -7.79
CA PRO A 50 8.73 2.54 -7.14
C PRO A 50 8.52 1.67 -5.90
N MET A 51 7.89 2.22 -4.85
CA MET A 51 7.64 1.48 -3.61
C MET A 51 6.37 0.65 -3.74
N THR A 52 6.47 -0.67 -3.61
CA THR A 52 5.30 -1.57 -3.68
C THR A 52 4.69 -1.75 -2.29
N LEU A 53 3.44 -1.35 -2.10
CA LEU A 53 2.71 -1.45 -0.83
C LEU A 53 1.76 -2.65 -0.77
N SER A 54 1.31 -3.12 -1.93
CA SER A 54 0.53 -4.34 -2.06
C SER A 54 1.09 -5.16 -3.22
N ASN A 55 1.23 -6.46 -3.04
CA ASN A 55 1.67 -7.42 -4.05
C ASN A 55 0.90 -8.71 -3.84
N ASN A 56 -0.13 -8.91 -4.67
CA ASN A 56 -1.09 -10.00 -4.54
C ASN A 56 -0.82 -11.04 -5.63
N ASP A 57 -0.63 -12.30 -5.25
CA ASP A 57 -0.60 -13.41 -6.20
C ASP A 57 -2.00 -13.64 -6.75
N MET A 58 -2.15 -13.54 -8.06
CA MET A 58 -3.43 -13.67 -8.75
C MET A 58 -3.74 -15.13 -9.10
N PHE A 59 -2.80 -16.07 -8.97
CA PHE A 59 -3.01 -17.48 -9.32
C PHE A 59 -4.22 -18.11 -8.59
N PRO A 60 -4.44 -17.90 -7.28
CA PRO A 60 -5.61 -18.44 -6.59
C PRO A 60 -6.95 -17.88 -7.07
N ILE A 61 -6.94 -16.78 -7.83
CA ILE A 61 -8.13 -16.00 -8.17
C ILE A 61 -8.47 -16.13 -9.66
N VAL A 62 -7.48 -15.98 -10.54
CA VAL A 62 -7.64 -16.09 -12.02
C VAL A 62 -7.00 -17.33 -12.62
N GLY A 63 -6.28 -18.14 -11.83
CA GLY A 63 -5.56 -19.32 -12.33
C GLY A 63 -4.32 -19.02 -13.18
N GLN A 64 -3.85 -17.77 -13.19
CA GLN A 64 -2.67 -17.32 -13.95
C GLN A 64 -1.59 -16.80 -12.99
N HIS A 65 -0.33 -17.13 -13.25
CA HIS A 65 0.81 -16.61 -12.49
C HIS A 65 1.06 -15.14 -12.84
N GLN A 66 0.33 -14.27 -12.16
CA GLN A 66 0.36 -12.82 -12.32
C GLN A 66 0.31 -12.16 -10.94
N TYR A 67 0.72 -10.90 -10.89
CA TYR A 67 0.71 -10.11 -9.66
C TYR A 67 -0.05 -8.81 -9.84
N LEU A 68 -1.03 -8.55 -8.97
CA LEU A 68 -1.65 -7.23 -8.86
C LEU A 68 -0.93 -6.43 -7.76
N ARG A 69 -0.33 -5.31 -8.16
CA ARG A 69 0.53 -4.50 -7.30
C ARG A 69 -0.01 -3.08 -7.16
N LEU A 70 0.06 -2.54 -5.95
CA LEU A 70 -0.10 -1.10 -5.71
C LEU A 70 1.28 -0.49 -5.47
N LYS A 71 1.68 0.45 -6.32
CA LYS A 71 3.03 1.02 -6.33
C LYS A 71 2.98 2.55 -6.22
N MET A 72 3.69 3.10 -5.23
CA MET A 72 3.95 4.54 -5.16
C MET A 72 5.01 4.90 -6.19
N VAL A 73 4.66 5.81 -7.11
CA VAL A 73 5.55 6.23 -8.21
C VAL A 73 6.11 7.64 -7.99
N GLU A 74 5.44 8.45 -7.18
CA GLU A 74 5.85 9.80 -6.82
C GLU A 74 5.30 10.12 -5.43
N GLY A 75 6.05 10.82 -4.60
CA GLY A 75 5.61 11.19 -3.26
C GLY A 75 6.74 11.27 -2.24
N LYS A 76 6.36 11.19 -0.97
CA LYS A 76 7.27 11.19 0.18
C LYS A 76 7.04 9.95 1.04
N TYR A 77 8.15 9.44 1.54
CA TYR A 77 8.18 8.50 2.65
C TYR A 77 8.71 9.24 3.87
N TYR A 78 8.04 9.10 5.01
CA TYR A 78 8.47 9.66 6.29
C TYR A 78 7.88 8.84 7.43
N GLU A 79 8.35 9.11 8.65
CA GLU A 79 7.80 8.49 9.86
C GLU A 79 7.24 9.57 10.78
N ASP A 80 6.06 9.32 11.34
CA ASP A 80 5.46 10.15 12.37
C ASP A 80 5.03 9.26 13.54
N TRP A 81 5.73 9.38 14.67
CA TRP A 81 5.45 8.59 15.87
C TRP A 81 4.52 9.31 16.84
N ASN A 82 3.96 10.47 16.46
CA ASN A 82 2.97 11.14 17.28
C ASN A 82 1.63 10.40 17.22
N PRO A 83 0.87 10.33 18.33
CA PRO A 83 -0.46 9.73 18.33
C PRO A 83 -1.39 10.39 17.31
N GLY A 84 -1.93 9.60 16.39
CA GLY A 84 -2.80 10.08 15.32
C GLY A 84 -3.24 8.96 14.38
N ALA A 85 -4.06 9.30 13.39
CA ALA A 85 -4.60 8.35 12.42
C ALA A 85 -3.51 7.63 11.60
N PHE A 86 -2.38 8.30 11.39
CA PHE A 86 -1.26 7.84 10.57
C PHE A 86 0.03 7.64 11.37
N ILE A 87 -0.07 7.19 12.63
CA ILE A 87 1.14 6.86 13.40
C ILE A 87 1.97 5.76 12.69
N GLY A 88 3.30 5.94 12.67
CA GLY A 88 4.28 5.01 12.13
C GLY A 88 4.88 5.48 10.79
N THR A 89 5.20 4.51 9.94
CA THR A 89 5.70 4.74 8.58
C THR A 89 4.59 5.24 7.67
N ILE A 90 4.85 6.28 6.87
CA ILE A 90 3.86 6.90 6.00
C ILE A 90 4.41 6.99 4.57
N TRP A 91 3.59 6.55 3.63
CA TRP A 91 3.75 6.77 2.19
C TRP A 91 2.62 7.68 1.72
N GLU A 92 2.97 8.89 1.32
CA GLU A 92 2.03 9.89 0.81
C GLU A 92 2.43 10.29 -0.60
N GLY A 93 1.52 10.15 -1.56
CA GLY A 93 1.81 10.50 -2.94
C GLY A 93 0.85 9.91 -3.97
N TYR A 94 1.39 9.69 -5.17
CA TYR A 94 0.67 9.18 -6.33
C TYR A 94 1.03 7.72 -6.57
N PHE A 95 -0.01 6.94 -6.88
CA PHE A 95 0.07 5.49 -6.97
C PHE A 95 -0.44 4.99 -8.31
N ILE A 96 0.13 3.88 -8.76
CA ILE A 96 -0.41 3.08 -9.85
C ILE A 96 -0.84 1.71 -9.33
N ILE A 97 -1.87 1.14 -9.96
CA ILE A 97 -2.13 -0.29 -9.89
C ILE A 97 -1.48 -0.93 -11.12
N GLU A 98 -0.60 -1.89 -10.90
CA GLU A 98 0.12 -2.64 -11.94
C GLU A 98 -0.35 -4.10 -11.92
N LEU A 99 -0.72 -4.63 -13.09
CA LEU A 99 -0.78 -6.07 -13.33
C LEU A 99 0.54 -6.47 -13.98
N ALA A 100 1.28 -7.39 -13.37
CA ALA A 100 2.55 -7.90 -13.88
C ALA A 100 2.52 -9.41 -14.10
N ASP A 101 3.33 -9.89 -15.06
CA ASP A 101 3.57 -11.31 -15.27
C ASP A 101 4.50 -11.91 -14.19
N GLU A 102 4.73 -13.22 -14.25
CA GLU A 102 5.61 -13.94 -13.32
C GLU A 102 7.08 -13.48 -13.36
N SER A 103 7.52 -12.93 -14.50
CA SER A 103 8.87 -12.38 -14.69
C SER A 103 9.00 -10.94 -14.18
N GLY A 104 7.88 -10.33 -13.77
CA GLY A 104 7.81 -8.96 -13.30
C GLY A 104 7.63 -7.91 -14.40
N ASN A 105 7.36 -8.32 -15.65
CA ASN A 105 7.04 -7.38 -16.71
C ASN A 105 5.61 -6.86 -16.53
N THR A 106 5.41 -5.56 -16.72
CA THR A 106 4.09 -4.93 -16.68
C THR A 106 3.24 -5.41 -17.86
N ILE A 107 2.08 -6.01 -17.57
CA ILE A 107 1.03 -6.36 -18.53
C ILE A 107 0.13 -5.13 -18.75
N ALA A 108 -0.30 -4.51 -17.65
CA ALA A 108 -1.19 -3.37 -17.67
C ALA A 108 -0.98 -2.49 -16.43
N GLN A 109 -1.38 -1.23 -16.53
CA GLN A 109 -1.32 -0.29 -15.41
C GLN A 109 -2.47 0.72 -15.45
N ALA A 110 -2.95 1.10 -14.27
CA ALA A 110 -3.88 2.21 -14.07
C ALA A 110 -3.28 3.24 -13.11
N ASP A 111 -3.34 4.50 -13.52
CA ASP A 111 -2.87 5.65 -12.75
C ASP A 111 -3.99 6.17 -11.85
N LEU A 112 -3.82 6.07 -10.54
CA LEU A 112 -4.84 6.46 -9.58
C LEU A 112 -4.98 7.98 -9.43
N SER A 113 -3.99 8.78 -9.86
CA SER A 113 -4.10 10.25 -9.85
C SER A 113 -5.21 10.77 -10.77
N LYS A 114 -5.70 9.94 -11.70
CA LYS A 114 -6.83 10.24 -12.59
C LYS A 114 -8.20 9.99 -11.93
N LEU A 115 -8.20 9.27 -10.81
CA LEU A 115 -9.41 8.79 -10.12
C LEU A 115 -9.55 9.38 -8.72
N TYR A 116 -8.45 9.85 -8.14
CA TYR A 116 -8.40 10.58 -6.87
C TYR A 116 -7.89 12.00 -7.10
N ASN A 117 -8.54 12.97 -6.45
CA ASN A 117 -8.18 14.39 -6.58
C ASN A 117 -7.01 14.81 -5.68
N GLU A 118 -6.67 13.98 -4.69
CA GLU A 118 -5.65 14.26 -3.68
C GLU A 118 -4.63 13.10 -3.64
N PRO A 119 -3.39 13.37 -3.19
CA PRO A 119 -2.43 12.32 -2.89
C PRO A 119 -2.99 11.28 -1.92
N LEU A 120 -2.70 10.01 -2.16
CA LEU A 120 -3.10 8.93 -1.29
C LEU A 120 -2.11 8.77 -0.14
N ILE A 121 -2.60 8.37 1.02
CA ILE A 121 -1.81 8.09 2.21
C ILE A 121 -2.00 6.65 2.62
N PHE A 122 -0.90 5.94 2.81
CA PHE A 122 -0.87 4.60 3.38
C PHE A 122 0.16 4.56 4.51
N ASN A 123 -0.13 3.84 5.58
CA ASN A 123 0.79 3.64 6.70
C ASN A 123 1.12 2.17 6.99
N SER A 124 0.72 1.26 6.10
CA SER A 124 1.09 -0.14 6.13
C SER A 124 1.04 -0.75 4.74
N SER A 125 1.77 -1.85 4.55
CA SER A 125 1.47 -2.77 3.45
C SER A 125 0.15 -3.51 3.71
N PHE A 126 -0.47 -4.03 2.65
CA PHE A 126 -1.74 -4.76 2.76
C PHE A 126 -1.96 -5.72 1.59
N GLN A 127 -2.88 -6.65 1.76
CA GLN A 127 -3.40 -7.50 0.68
C GLN A 127 -4.74 -6.95 0.20
N VAL A 128 -4.91 -6.90 -1.11
CA VAL A 128 -6.18 -6.56 -1.76
C VAL A 128 -7.12 -7.74 -1.60
N GLN A 129 -8.39 -7.44 -1.35
CA GLN A 129 -9.45 -8.42 -1.18
C GLN A 129 -10.36 -8.40 -2.40
N PHE A 130 -10.66 -9.58 -2.92
CA PHE A 130 -11.27 -9.77 -4.23
C PHE A 130 -12.63 -10.48 -4.15
N ASP A 131 -13.53 -10.10 -5.05
CA ASP A 131 -14.78 -10.80 -5.39
C ASP A 131 -15.27 -10.34 -6.78
N ASP A 132 -16.41 -10.82 -7.25
CA ASP A 132 -17.11 -10.30 -8.44
C ASP A 132 -18.45 -9.70 -7.98
N TYR A 133 -18.56 -8.38 -7.88
CA TYR A 133 -19.73 -7.72 -7.29
C TYR A 133 -20.81 -7.37 -8.32
N ASN A 134 -20.49 -7.37 -9.61
CA ASN A 134 -21.42 -7.05 -10.69
C ASN A 134 -21.81 -8.28 -11.55
N ASN A 135 -21.24 -9.46 -11.25
CA ASN A 135 -21.45 -10.73 -11.93
C ASN A 135 -21.09 -10.69 -13.43
N ASP A 136 -20.04 -9.96 -13.80
CA ASP A 136 -19.53 -9.92 -15.18
C ASP A 136 -18.36 -10.90 -15.42
N GLY A 137 -17.90 -11.57 -14.36
CA GLY A 137 -16.80 -12.52 -14.38
C GLY A 137 -15.41 -11.88 -14.42
N ASN A 138 -15.31 -10.56 -14.27
CA ASN A 138 -14.09 -9.85 -13.92
C ASN A 138 -13.96 -9.80 -12.40
N ILE A 139 -12.74 -9.54 -11.92
CA ILE A 139 -12.49 -9.46 -10.49
C ILE A 139 -12.55 -8.01 -10.06
N ASP A 140 -13.31 -7.79 -9.01
CA ASP A 140 -13.51 -6.50 -8.38
C ASP A 140 -12.80 -6.43 -7.03
N PHE A 141 -12.38 -5.21 -6.68
CA PHE A 141 -11.67 -4.95 -5.44
C PHE A 141 -11.78 -3.48 -5.03
N THR A 142 -11.55 -3.21 -3.75
CA THR A 142 -11.62 -1.84 -3.22
C THR A 142 -10.25 -1.30 -2.87
N ILE A 143 -10.04 0.01 -3.05
CA ILE A 143 -8.92 0.74 -2.44
C ILE A 143 -9.47 1.80 -1.50
N GLY A 144 -9.10 1.69 -0.23
CA GLY A 144 -9.56 2.52 0.87
C GLY A 144 -8.59 3.64 1.23
N GLN A 145 -9.13 4.73 1.75
CA GLN A 145 -8.40 5.82 2.40
C GLN A 145 -9.03 6.14 3.75
N TYR A 146 -8.21 6.50 4.73
CA TYR A 146 -8.71 6.96 6.01
C TYR A 146 -9.63 8.18 5.81
N ALA A 147 -10.78 8.16 6.49
CA ALA A 147 -11.74 9.27 6.45
C ALA A 147 -11.99 9.83 7.85
N SER A 148 -12.26 8.96 8.82
CA SER A 148 -12.40 9.33 10.24
C SER A 148 -12.14 8.14 11.15
N SER A 149 -12.19 8.33 12.47
CA SER A 149 -12.19 7.23 13.43
C SER A 149 -13.31 6.21 13.20
N ASN A 150 -14.40 6.64 12.55
CA ASN A 150 -15.59 5.83 12.38
C ASN A 150 -15.63 5.10 11.04
N GLY A 151 -14.67 5.32 10.13
CA GLY A 151 -14.69 4.63 8.84
C GLY A 151 -13.67 5.12 7.84
N ARG A 152 -13.70 4.48 6.67
CA ARG A 152 -12.80 4.73 5.55
C ARG A 152 -13.61 4.93 4.28
N ASN A 153 -13.08 5.72 3.36
CA ASN A 153 -13.65 5.93 2.04
C ASN A 153 -13.03 4.94 1.07
N TYR A 154 -13.84 4.10 0.43
CA TYR A 154 -13.39 3.13 -0.56
C TYR A 154 -13.89 3.50 -1.96
N LYS A 155 -13.01 3.42 -2.95
CA LYS A 155 -13.42 3.30 -4.36
C LYS A 155 -13.40 1.83 -4.75
N LEU A 156 -14.31 1.46 -5.66
CA LEU A 156 -14.43 0.11 -6.20
C LEU A 156 -13.80 0.07 -7.59
N PHE A 157 -13.06 -0.99 -7.89
CA PHE A 157 -12.36 -1.19 -9.15
C PHE A 157 -12.68 -2.57 -9.70
N THR A 158 -12.55 -2.72 -11.01
CA THR A 158 -12.59 -4.00 -11.71
C THR A 158 -11.30 -4.23 -12.48
N LEU A 159 -10.87 -5.49 -12.55
CA LEU A 159 -9.77 -5.99 -13.37
C LEU A 159 -10.37 -6.82 -14.50
N GLY A 160 -10.42 -6.23 -15.70
CA GLY A 160 -10.86 -6.88 -16.92
C GLY A 160 -9.94 -8.04 -17.33
N LYS A 161 -10.49 -8.99 -18.09
CA LYS A 161 -9.73 -10.12 -18.66
C LYS A 161 -8.61 -9.71 -19.62
N ASP A 162 -8.68 -8.51 -20.17
CA ASP A 162 -7.63 -7.87 -20.98
C ASP A 162 -6.54 -7.20 -20.12
N GLY A 163 -6.63 -7.31 -18.79
CA GLY A 163 -5.74 -6.68 -17.82
C GLY A 163 -6.08 -5.23 -17.51
N LYS A 164 -7.11 -4.66 -18.15
CA LYS A 164 -7.49 -3.26 -17.93
C LYS A 164 -8.09 -3.10 -16.54
N ILE A 165 -7.66 -2.05 -15.84
CA ILE A 165 -8.17 -1.71 -14.51
C ILE A 165 -8.99 -0.43 -14.62
N GLU A 166 -10.23 -0.46 -14.14
CA GLU A 166 -11.18 0.66 -14.21
C GLU A 166 -11.92 0.83 -12.88
N GLU A 167 -12.37 2.06 -12.58
CA GLU A 167 -13.29 2.30 -11.47
C GLU A 167 -14.67 1.72 -11.81
N LEU A 168 -15.27 0.98 -10.89
CA LEU A 168 -16.68 0.60 -10.94
C LEU A 168 -17.51 1.69 -10.25
N PRO A 169 -18.26 2.50 -11.00
CA PRO A 169 -18.95 3.65 -10.44
C PRO A 169 -20.13 3.23 -9.55
N VAL A 170 -20.35 4.03 -8.51
CA VAL A 170 -21.55 3.98 -7.67
C VAL A 170 -22.32 5.29 -7.86
N LYS A 171 -23.57 5.20 -8.32
CA LYS A 171 -24.36 6.35 -8.72
C LYS A 171 -24.57 7.34 -7.58
N GLY A 172 -24.03 8.54 -7.72
CA GLY A 172 -24.14 9.61 -6.73
C GLY A 172 -23.11 9.56 -5.61
N TYR A 173 -22.12 8.66 -5.70
CA TYR A 173 -21.06 8.50 -4.70
C TYR A 173 -19.69 8.60 -5.37
N SER A 174 -18.83 9.48 -4.86
CA SER A 174 -17.41 9.52 -5.25
C SER A 174 -16.59 8.40 -4.60
N SER A 175 -17.09 7.88 -3.47
CA SER A 175 -16.53 6.78 -2.69
C SER A 175 -17.60 6.26 -1.72
N LEU A 176 -17.43 5.03 -1.24
CA LEU A 176 -18.26 4.42 -0.20
C LEU A 176 -17.60 4.64 1.17
N PHE A 177 -18.28 5.35 2.06
CA PHE A 177 -17.85 5.44 3.46
C PHE A 177 -18.30 4.18 4.20
N ILE A 178 -17.36 3.41 4.75
CA ILE A 178 -17.62 2.11 5.39
C ILE A 178 -16.99 2.11 6.79
N SER A 179 -17.80 1.78 7.79
CA SER A 179 -17.39 1.64 9.19
C SER A 179 -16.95 0.23 9.54
N ASN A 180 -17.71 -0.77 9.10
CA ASN A 180 -17.42 -2.17 9.34
C ASN A 180 -16.60 -2.75 8.18
N THR A 181 -15.28 -2.83 8.36
CA THR A 181 -14.31 -3.16 7.30
C THR A 181 -13.54 -4.43 7.63
N THR A 182 -13.30 -5.29 6.65
CA THR A 182 -12.44 -6.49 6.80
C THR A 182 -10.95 -6.18 6.66
N GLY A 183 -10.59 -4.96 6.24
CA GLY A 183 -9.21 -4.49 6.11
C GLY A 183 -9.14 -2.98 5.93
N TYR A 184 -8.00 -2.39 6.29
CA TYR A 184 -7.87 -0.93 6.38
C TYR A 184 -7.87 -0.25 5.01
N TYR A 185 -7.06 -0.76 4.07
CA TYR A 185 -6.87 -0.18 2.73
C TYR A 185 -7.53 -0.99 1.61
N SER A 186 -8.09 -2.15 1.95
CA SER A 186 -8.98 -2.94 1.08
C SER A 186 -9.95 -3.68 1.99
N THR A 187 -11.23 -3.67 1.63
CA THR A 187 -12.29 -4.38 2.35
C THR A 187 -13.07 -5.25 1.38
N LYS A 188 -13.51 -6.42 1.86
CA LYS A 188 -14.47 -7.25 1.15
C LYS A 188 -15.87 -6.73 1.44
N LEU A 189 -16.64 -6.48 0.39
CA LEU A 189 -18.03 -6.04 0.52
C LEU A 189 -18.91 -7.28 0.77
N THR A 190 -19.94 -7.11 1.59
CA THR A 190 -20.82 -8.21 1.94
C THR A 190 -21.83 -8.42 0.81
N LYS A 191 -21.70 -9.50 0.06
CA LYS A 191 -22.65 -9.83 -1.01
C LYS A 191 -23.99 -10.29 -0.44
N VAL A 192 -25.06 -9.75 -1.03
CA VAL A 192 -26.44 -10.21 -0.79
C VAL A 192 -26.81 -11.25 -1.84
N ASP A 193 -26.42 -11.01 -3.09
CA ASP A 193 -26.50 -11.94 -4.21
C ASP A 193 -25.32 -11.69 -5.18
N ASN A 194 -25.38 -12.23 -6.38
CA ASN A 194 -24.28 -12.10 -7.36
C ASN A 194 -24.05 -10.66 -7.84
N SER A 195 -25.06 -9.80 -7.79
CA SER A 195 -25.06 -8.44 -8.36
C SER A 195 -25.38 -7.36 -7.32
N THR A 196 -25.44 -7.73 -6.05
CA THR A 196 -25.88 -6.87 -4.95
C THR A 196 -24.93 -7.03 -3.77
N PHE A 197 -24.49 -5.92 -3.19
CA PHE A 197 -23.72 -5.90 -1.95
C PHE A 197 -24.29 -4.89 -0.96
N LYS A 198 -23.87 -5.02 0.31
CA LYS A 198 -24.21 -4.09 1.38
C LYS A 198 -22.96 -3.55 2.06
N ILE A 199 -23.08 -2.33 2.58
CA ILE A 199 -22.08 -1.70 3.45
C ILE A 199 -22.75 -1.23 4.72
N GLU A 200 -21.98 -1.17 5.80
CA GLU A 200 -22.41 -0.60 7.07
C GLU A 200 -21.59 0.64 7.37
N TYR A 201 -22.26 1.71 7.80
CA TYR A 201 -21.61 2.97 8.15
C TYR A 201 -22.28 3.65 9.33
N TYR A 202 -21.50 4.42 10.08
CA TYR A 202 -21.98 5.26 11.17
C TYR A 202 -22.21 6.69 10.70
N ASP A 203 -23.45 7.19 10.84
CA ASP A 203 -23.79 8.58 10.59
C ASP A 203 -23.65 9.40 11.88
N ASN A 204 -22.64 10.27 11.93
CA ASN A 204 -22.39 11.14 13.07
C ASN A 204 -23.48 12.19 13.29
N SER A 205 -24.19 12.61 12.25
CA SER A 205 -25.25 13.61 12.35
C SER A 205 -26.51 13.04 13.02
N GLU A 206 -26.74 11.74 12.83
CA GLU A 206 -27.87 11.02 13.44
C GLU A 206 -27.49 10.23 14.71
N GLY A 207 -26.19 10.01 14.92
CA GLY A 207 -25.68 9.22 16.04
C GLY A 207 -26.03 7.73 15.94
N LYS A 208 -26.17 7.20 14.72
CA LYS A 208 -26.73 5.89 14.40
C LYS A 208 -25.93 5.17 13.33
N SER A 209 -26.04 3.84 13.31
CA SER A 209 -25.47 3.01 12.25
C SER A 209 -26.54 2.68 11.21
N PHE A 210 -26.13 2.64 9.95
CA PHE A 210 -26.96 2.33 8.81
C PHE A 210 -26.34 1.22 7.97
N GLU A 211 -27.20 0.47 7.30
CA GLU A 211 -26.83 -0.45 6.23
C GLU A 211 -27.41 0.06 4.92
N ASP A 212 -26.54 0.33 3.95
CA ASP A 212 -26.92 0.68 2.58
C ASP A 212 -26.70 -0.54 1.66
N THR A 213 -27.71 -0.88 0.88
CA THR A 213 -27.64 -1.95 -0.13
C THR A 213 -27.55 -1.36 -1.53
N PHE A 214 -26.58 -1.85 -2.30
CA PHE A 214 -26.28 -1.41 -3.65
C PHE A 214 -26.44 -2.56 -4.63
N LYS A 215 -27.18 -2.31 -5.70
CA LYS A 215 -27.40 -3.28 -6.78
C LYS A 215 -26.80 -2.78 -8.08
N TRP A 216 -26.15 -3.67 -8.82
CA TRP A 216 -25.65 -3.37 -10.15
C TRP A 216 -26.80 -3.00 -11.09
N GLY A 217 -26.71 -1.80 -11.67
CA GLY A 217 -27.57 -1.36 -12.75
C GLY A 217 -27.02 -1.80 -14.11
N SER A 218 -27.22 -0.99 -15.15
CA SER A 218 -26.65 -1.29 -16.48
C SER A 218 -25.17 -0.91 -16.62
N LYS A 219 -24.66 -0.03 -15.76
CA LYS A 219 -23.31 0.55 -15.87
C LYS A 219 -22.67 0.99 -14.55
N GLU A 220 -23.45 1.01 -13.48
CA GLU A 220 -23.06 1.57 -12.19
C GLU A 220 -23.89 0.89 -11.10
N PHE A 221 -23.37 0.81 -9.89
CA PHE A 221 -24.13 0.40 -8.72
C PHE A 221 -25.10 1.51 -8.30
N ILE A 222 -26.31 1.14 -7.92
CA ILE A 222 -27.35 2.06 -7.47
C ILE A 222 -27.77 1.64 -6.07
N LYS A 223 -27.82 2.60 -5.14
CA LYS A 223 -28.42 2.35 -3.83
C LYS A 223 -29.90 2.03 -3.99
N VAL A 224 -30.32 0.85 -3.51
CA VAL A 224 -31.71 0.37 -3.60
C VAL A 224 -32.41 0.34 -2.24
N GLU A 225 -31.66 0.27 -1.15
CA GLU A 225 -32.20 0.21 0.20
C GLU A 225 -31.24 0.87 1.19
N SER A 226 -31.81 1.42 2.26
CA SER A 226 -31.10 1.97 3.40
C SER A 226 -31.93 1.73 4.65
N HIS A 227 -31.35 1.17 5.70
CA HIS A 227 -32.04 0.98 6.98
C HIS A 227 -31.13 1.23 8.17
N GLU A 228 -31.72 1.71 9.27
CA GLU A 228 -31.05 1.85 10.55
C GLU A 228 -30.77 0.48 11.17
N LEU A 229 -29.54 0.27 11.64
CA LEU A 229 -29.15 -0.91 12.38
C LEU A 229 -29.48 -0.74 13.87
N PRO A 230 -29.93 -1.82 14.54
CA PRO A 230 -30.15 -1.78 15.99
C PRO A 230 -28.83 -1.52 16.74
N LYS A 231 -28.95 -0.86 17.89
CA LYS A 231 -27.82 -0.58 18.81
C LYS A 231 -27.34 -1.83 19.54
#